data_AF-A0A957K0R9-F1
#
_entry.id   AF-A0A957K0R9-F1
#
_cell.length_a   1.000
_cell.length_b   1.000
_cell.length_c   1.000
_cell.angle_alpha   90.00
_cell.angle_beta   90.00
_cell.angle_gamma   90.00
#
_symmetry.space_group_name_H-M   'P 1'
#
loop_
_entity.id
_entity.type
_entity.pdbx_description
1 polymer ?
#
loop_
_entity_poly.entity_id
_entity_poly.type
_entity_poly.pdbx_seq_one_letter_code
_entity_poly.pdbx_strand_id
1 'polypeptide(L)'
;SRIPTDVYGEKLYPLAPLAYQAAENDARSETPQPAQSLFVERVRAVQPTFELSPDNYRQITTICRELDGLPLAIELVARQLRYRTLSEIDQQIEQRLDLLRQGPVDWQPHHHTFRAAIQWSVALLSAEEKQHFARLALFAGSFSASAAQALTAPAIIERLLDASLIQLGKDDRYFLLNTVRDFALEMLAESEAMDVAAAAHAHYYRNLAATVRPHLITAALTHWQKQLAPEQDNLELALAWFDAHAPAAGLDLAADLWRLWYIWGNYRTGIEWLQRFLLVESPPNQARCRALCGLGILLARIAQFEQAIPYLQSSLAMAHTLDDSYRSGAALMGLGDCVNALGRLDEALDFYENAYELFTAANDSRTISWALGGIADIVHQRDHDVHKANELMAESIRLARAAGEPRHLAWMLSIGA
;
A
#
# COMPACT_ATOMS: atom_id res chain seq x y z
N SER A 1 1.79 36.53 -4.49
CA SER A 1 2.63 35.87 -5.51
C SER A 1 2.53 34.37 -5.31
N ARG A 2 2.50 33.56 -6.38
CA ARG A 2 2.49 32.08 -6.27
C ARG A 2 3.87 31.45 -6.44
N ILE A 3 4.82 32.21 -6.97
CA ILE A 3 6.24 31.87 -7.01
C ILE A 3 6.95 32.84 -6.06
N PRO A 4 7.83 32.34 -5.17
CA PRO A 4 8.69 33.20 -4.36
C PRO A 4 9.40 34.22 -5.25
N THR A 5 9.43 35.46 -4.83
CA THR A 5 10.12 36.53 -5.56
C THR A 5 11.62 36.57 -5.28
N ASP A 6 12.11 35.72 -4.37
CA ASP A 6 13.50 35.58 -3.94
C ASP A 6 14.14 36.92 -3.54
N VAL A 7 13.35 37.80 -2.94
CA VAL A 7 13.80 39.11 -2.45
C VAL A 7 14.13 39.06 -0.97
N TYR A 8 15.20 39.75 -0.59
CA TYR A 8 15.66 39.83 0.79
C TYR A 8 14.56 40.43 1.69
N GLY A 9 14.09 39.64 2.68
CA GLY A 9 13.00 40.01 3.58
C GLY A 9 11.65 39.37 3.26
N GLU A 10 11.54 38.56 2.20
CA GLU A 10 10.34 37.78 1.90
C GLU A 10 10.08 36.74 3.02
N LYS A 11 8.83 36.68 3.49
CA LYS A 11 8.35 35.65 4.41
C LYS A 11 7.25 34.86 3.71
N LEU A 12 7.53 33.58 3.46
CA LEU A 12 6.58 32.65 2.87
C LEU A 12 5.69 32.08 3.97
N TYR A 13 4.37 32.25 3.82
CA TYR A 13 3.37 31.60 4.65
C TYR A 13 2.62 30.58 3.80
N PRO A 14 3.02 29.30 3.82
CA PRO A 14 2.33 28.27 3.04
C PRO A 14 0.93 28.04 3.64
N LEU A 15 -0.10 28.30 2.83
CA LEU A 15 -1.48 27.99 3.18
C LEU A 15 -1.74 26.52 2.84
N ALA A 16 -1.73 25.66 3.85
CA ALA A 16 -2.12 24.26 3.69
C ALA A 16 -3.62 24.16 3.36
N PRO A 17 -4.04 23.15 2.58
CA PRO A 17 -5.45 22.86 2.42
C PRO A 17 -6.14 22.53 3.75
N LEU A 18 -7.45 22.71 3.82
CA LEU A 18 -8.21 22.43 5.03
C LEU A 18 -8.23 20.92 5.29
N ALA A 19 -8.00 20.54 6.54
CA ALA A 19 -8.09 19.14 6.94
C ALA A 19 -9.52 18.62 6.70
N TYR A 20 -9.61 17.45 6.07
CA TYR A 20 -10.85 16.73 5.77
C TYR A 20 -10.90 15.36 6.45
N GLN A 21 -9.84 14.93 7.13
CA GLN A 21 -9.79 13.72 7.96
C GLN A 21 -9.18 14.07 9.32
N ALA A 22 -9.66 13.42 10.38
CA ALA A 22 -9.05 13.53 11.70
C ALA A 22 -7.64 12.91 11.67
N ALA A 23 -6.72 13.44 12.48
CA ALA A 23 -5.42 12.82 12.66
C ALA A 23 -5.61 11.38 13.19
N GLU A 24 -4.72 10.44 12.84
CA GLU A 24 -4.84 9.01 13.16
C GLU A 24 -5.15 8.70 14.64
N ASN A 25 -4.77 9.59 15.57
CA ASN A 25 -5.04 9.47 17.00
C ASN A 25 -6.46 9.89 17.44
N ASP A 26 -7.29 10.42 16.54
CA ASP A 26 -8.59 11.02 16.84
C ASP A 26 -9.72 10.48 15.92
N ALA A 27 -9.54 9.26 15.39
CA ALA A 27 -10.44 8.58 14.44
C ALA A 27 -11.87 8.31 15.00
N ARG A 28 -12.17 8.71 16.24
CA ARG A 28 -13.48 8.60 16.90
C ARG A 28 -14.18 9.96 17.13
N SER A 29 -13.58 11.06 16.68
CA SER A 29 -14.19 12.38 16.81
C SER A 29 -15.31 12.52 15.76
N GLU A 30 -16.56 12.63 16.23
CA GLU A 30 -17.75 12.99 15.42
C GLU A 30 -17.75 14.49 15.03
N THR A 31 -16.64 15.18 15.28
CA THR A 31 -16.53 16.63 15.08
C THR A 31 -16.15 16.90 13.62
N PRO A 32 -16.91 17.73 12.88
CA PRO A 32 -16.59 18.05 11.49
C PRO A 32 -15.23 18.75 11.37
N GLN A 33 -14.36 18.22 10.51
CA GLN A 33 -13.06 18.85 10.23
C GLN A 33 -13.25 20.17 9.47
N PRO A 34 -12.21 21.04 9.41
CA PRO A 34 -12.34 22.37 8.80
C PRO A 34 -12.89 22.37 7.37
N ALA A 35 -12.57 21.37 6.55
CA ALA A 35 -13.10 21.24 5.20
C ALA A 35 -14.62 20.96 5.18
N GLN A 36 -15.10 20.03 6.00
CA GLN A 36 -16.52 19.71 6.16
C GLN A 36 -17.28 20.90 6.73
N SER A 37 -16.70 21.59 7.71
CA SER A 37 -17.29 22.78 8.32
C SER A 37 -17.49 23.88 7.29
N LEU A 38 -16.46 24.15 6.47
CA LEU A 38 -16.56 25.09 5.36
C LEU A 38 -17.61 24.62 4.35
N PHE A 39 -17.58 23.34 3.94
CA PHE A 39 -18.56 22.81 2.99
C PHE A 39 -19.99 23.05 3.47
N VAL A 40 -20.32 22.67 4.70
CA VAL A 40 -21.64 22.89 5.30
C VAL A 40 -22.01 24.37 5.34
N GLU A 41 -21.08 25.24 5.71
CA GLU A 41 -21.28 26.69 5.72
C GLU A 41 -21.63 27.22 4.32
N ARG A 42 -20.88 26.80 3.29
CA ARG A 42 -21.10 27.22 1.90
C ARG A 42 -22.39 26.65 1.32
N VAL A 43 -22.76 25.41 1.67
CA VAL A 43 -24.04 24.81 1.26
C VAL A 43 -25.21 25.54 1.89
N ARG A 44 -25.15 25.87 3.18
CA ARG A 44 -26.21 26.64 3.87
C ARG A 44 -26.45 28.01 3.24
N ALA A 45 -25.43 28.62 2.63
CA ALA A 45 -25.57 29.87 1.89
C ALA A 45 -26.43 29.74 0.62
N VAL A 46 -26.56 28.53 0.03
CA VAL A 46 -27.41 28.27 -1.14
C VAL A 46 -28.65 27.44 -0.85
N GLN A 47 -28.64 26.63 0.21
CA GLN A 47 -29.72 25.79 0.70
C GLN A 47 -29.80 25.90 2.24
N PRO A 48 -30.57 26.86 2.79
CA PRO A 48 -30.58 27.15 4.23
C PRO A 48 -31.05 26.00 5.13
N THR A 49 -31.81 25.04 4.58
CA THR A 49 -32.33 23.87 5.31
C THR A 49 -31.33 22.71 5.38
N PHE A 50 -30.13 22.87 4.84
CA PHE A 50 -29.13 21.81 4.84
C PHE A 50 -28.53 21.59 6.24
N GLU A 51 -28.63 20.36 6.73
CA GLU A 51 -28.06 19.92 7.99
C GLU A 51 -27.07 18.78 7.78
N LEU A 52 -25.98 18.83 8.54
CA LEU A 52 -25.01 17.75 8.61
C LEU A 52 -25.62 16.62 9.44
N SER A 53 -25.67 15.42 8.88
CA SER A 53 -26.15 14.22 9.55
C SER A 53 -25.12 13.09 9.44
N PRO A 54 -25.19 12.05 10.29
CA PRO A 54 -24.31 10.88 10.16
C PRO A 54 -24.36 10.24 8.76
N ASP A 55 -25.52 10.29 8.11
CA ASP A 55 -25.74 9.68 6.79
C ASP A 55 -25.01 10.44 5.66
N ASN A 56 -24.98 11.77 5.71
CA ASN A 56 -24.32 12.59 4.67
C ASN A 56 -22.85 12.92 5.00
N TYR A 57 -22.42 12.73 6.25
CA TYR A 57 -21.06 13.03 6.69
C TYR A 57 -19.98 12.29 5.87
N ARG A 58 -20.22 11.01 5.56
CA ARG A 58 -19.29 10.18 4.78
C ARG A 58 -19.16 10.69 3.35
N GLN A 59 -20.27 11.07 2.73
CA GLN A 59 -20.30 11.63 1.37
C GLN A 59 -19.58 12.98 1.33
N ILE A 60 -19.85 13.87 2.29
CA ILE A 60 -19.15 15.17 2.38
C ILE A 60 -17.66 14.98 2.62
N THR A 61 -17.27 14.02 3.46
CA THR A 61 -15.85 13.70 3.69
C THR A 61 -15.18 13.21 2.41
N THR A 62 -15.87 12.38 1.63
CA THR A 62 -15.41 11.93 0.31
C THR A 62 -15.24 13.14 -0.61
N ILE A 63 -16.30 13.95 -0.81
CA ILE A 63 -16.25 15.17 -1.62
C ILE A 63 -15.12 16.13 -1.20
N CYS A 64 -14.95 16.40 0.09
CA CYS A 64 -13.89 17.27 0.59
C CYS A 64 -12.49 16.71 0.32
N ARG A 65 -12.32 15.38 0.39
CA ARG A 65 -11.08 14.69 0.01
C ARG A 65 -10.83 14.80 -1.49
N GLU A 66 -11.86 14.60 -2.32
CA GLU A 66 -11.78 14.74 -3.77
C GLU A 66 -11.44 16.18 -4.20
N LEU A 67 -11.85 17.17 -3.40
CA LEU A 67 -11.53 18.59 -3.59
C LEU A 67 -10.24 19.03 -2.87
N ASP A 68 -9.46 18.08 -2.37
CA ASP A 68 -8.20 18.30 -1.67
C ASP A 68 -8.31 19.23 -0.44
N GLY A 69 -9.50 19.42 0.13
CA GLY A 69 -9.73 20.39 1.20
C GLY A 69 -9.51 21.86 0.79
N LEU A 70 -9.49 22.17 -0.51
CA LEU A 70 -9.22 23.51 -1.01
C LEU A 70 -10.47 24.41 -0.80
N PRO A 71 -10.36 25.52 -0.04
CA PRO A 71 -11.52 26.36 0.27
C PRO A 71 -12.30 26.85 -0.96
N LEU A 72 -11.59 27.20 -2.03
CA LEU A 72 -12.21 27.66 -3.27
C LEU A 72 -12.92 26.53 -4.02
N ALA A 73 -12.35 25.33 -4.04
CA ALA A 73 -12.98 24.18 -4.68
C ALA A 73 -14.26 23.78 -3.93
N ILE A 74 -14.20 23.80 -2.59
CA ILE A 74 -15.35 23.61 -1.71
C ILE A 74 -16.44 24.65 -1.99
N GLU A 75 -16.11 25.94 -2.10
CA GLU A 75 -17.07 27.00 -2.46
C GLU A 75 -17.74 26.71 -3.82
N LEU A 76 -16.97 26.36 -4.85
CA LEU A 76 -17.51 26.11 -6.19
C LEU A 76 -18.44 24.90 -6.25
N VAL A 77 -18.08 23.80 -5.57
CA VAL A 77 -18.91 22.59 -5.53
C VAL A 77 -20.14 22.79 -4.64
N ALA A 78 -19.99 23.40 -3.47
CA ALA A 78 -21.11 23.65 -2.56
C ALA A 78 -22.24 24.45 -3.22
N ARG A 79 -21.91 25.38 -4.12
CA ARG A 79 -22.92 26.16 -4.87
C ARG A 79 -23.72 25.34 -5.88
N GLN A 80 -23.19 24.24 -6.38
CA GLN A 80 -23.89 23.37 -7.34
C GLN A 80 -25.06 22.62 -6.72
N LEU A 81 -25.08 22.49 -5.38
CA LEU A 81 -26.21 21.92 -4.64
C LEU A 81 -27.51 22.73 -4.79
N ARG A 82 -27.44 23.94 -5.36
CA ARG A 82 -28.63 24.68 -5.81
C ARG A 82 -29.41 23.95 -6.91
N TYR A 83 -28.72 23.16 -7.74
CA TYR A 83 -29.28 22.56 -8.96
C TYR A 83 -29.13 21.04 -9.00
N ARG A 84 -28.44 20.45 -8.02
CA ARG A 84 -28.07 19.03 -7.97
C ARG A 84 -28.13 18.52 -6.54
N THR A 85 -28.32 17.23 -6.37
CA THR A 85 -28.26 16.57 -5.07
C THR A 85 -26.82 16.24 -4.66
N LEU A 86 -26.61 16.02 -3.36
CA LEU A 86 -25.30 15.61 -2.85
C LEU A 86 -24.82 14.29 -3.46
N SER A 87 -25.73 13.34 -3.68
CA SER A 87 -25.41 12.05 -4.30
C SER A 87 -25.01 12.18 -5.77
N GLU A 88 -25.63 13.09 -6.52
CA GLU A 88 -25.26 13.35 -7.92
C GLU A 88 -23.88 14.02 -8.02
N ILE A 89 -23.55 14.91 -7.07
CA ILE A 89 -22.22 15.50 -6.97
C ILE A 89 -21.20 14.42 -6.61
N ASP A 90 -21.46 13.61 -5.59
CA ASP A 90 -20.56 12.53 -5.14
C ASP A 90 -20.24 11.53 -6.27
N GLN A 91 -21.24 11.17 -7.10
CA GLN A 91 -21.04 10.26 -8.23
C GLN A 91 -20.29 10.91 -9.41
N GLN A 92 -20.48 12.22 -9.66
CA GLN A 92 -19.86 12.90 -10.79
C GLN A 92 -18.52 13.57 -10.44
N ILE A 93 -18.22 13.73 -9.15
CA ILE A 93 -16.96 14.32 -8.72
C ILE A 93 -15.79 13.44 -9.12
N GLU A 94 -15.98 12.13 -9.31
CA GLU A 94 -14.98 11.23 -9.89
C GLU A 94 -14.59 11.60 -11.34
N GLN A 95 -15.44 12.32 -12.07
CA GLN A 95 -15.18 12.82 -13.43
C GLN A 95 -14.63 14.27 -13.46
N ARG A 96 -14.26 14.77 -12.27
CA ARG A 96 -13.42 15.89 -11.80
C ARG A 96 -13.32 17.24 -12.55
N LEU A 97 -13.42 17.34 -13.88
CA LEU A 97 -13.04 18.57 -14.60
C LEU A 97 -14.18 19.39 -15.21
N ASP A 98 -15.34 18.78 -15.44
CA ASP A 98 -16.48 19.49 -16.03
C ASP A 98 -17.27 20.31 -14.99
N LEU A 99 -17.29 19.85 -13.74
CA LEU A 99 -18.05 20.47 -12.64
C LEU A 99 -17.47 21.83 -12.24
N LEU A 100 -16.16 22.06 -12.38
CA LEU A 100 -15.50 23.31 -11.98
C LEU A 100 -15.51 24.39 -13.08
N ARG A 101 -16.17 24.15 -14.23
CA ARG A 101 -16.17 25.06 -15.39
C ARG A 101 -17.08 26.29 -15.25
N GLN A 102 -18.10 26.25 -14.39
CA GLN A 102 -19.15 27.27 -14.36
C GLN A 102 -19.08 28.16 -13.09
N GLY A 103 -18.20 29.16 -13.13
CA GLY A 103 -18.16 30.26 -12.15
C GLY A 103 -18.99 31.49 -12.61
N PRO A 104 -19.45 32.37 -11.69
CA PRO A 104 -20.22 33.57 -12.03
C PRO A 104 -19.46 34.57 -12.92
N VAL A 105 -20.21 35.34 -13.72
CA VAL A 105 -19.73 36.29 -14.75
C VAL A 105 -18.98 37.52 -14.19
N ASP A 106 -19.05 37.78 -12.87
CA ASP A 106 -18.63 39.07 -12.29
C ASP A 106 -17.22 39.07 -11.62
N TRP A 107 -16.31 38.18 -12.03
CA TRP A 107 -14.93 38.13 -11.52
C TRP A 107 -13.92 38.40 -12.63
N GLN A 108 -12.84 39.12 -12.31
CA GLN A 108 -11.84 39.56 -13.30
C GLN A 108 -11.27 38.38 -14.12
N PRO A 109 -10.92 38.58 -15.41
CA PRO A 109 -10.70 37.51 -16.40
C PRO A 109 -9.58 36.50 -16.08
N HIS A 110 -8.68 36.81 -15.16
CA HIS A 110 -7.54 35.97 -14.76
C HIS A 110 -7.89 34.86 -13.75
N HIS A 111 -9.09 34.85 -13.17
CA HIS A 111 -9.50 33.88 -12.13
C HIS A 111 -10.48 32.80 -12.61
N HIS A 112 -10.53 32.51 -13.91
CA HIS A 112 -11.42 31.48 -14.45
C HIS A 112 -10.92 30.06 -14.15
N THR A 113 -11.44 29.44 -13.09
CA THR A 113 -11.33 28.00 -12.73
C THR A 113 -10.01 27.52 -12.12
N PHE A 114 -10.09 26.55 -11.19
CA PHE A 114 -8.92 25.89 -10.59
C PHE A 114 -7.95 25.36 -11.66
N ARG A 115 -8.51 24.88 -12.78
CA ARG A 115 -7.75 24.43 -13.96
C ARG A 115 -6.91 25.54 -14.60
N ALA A 116 -7.43 26.76 -14.78
CA ALA A 116 -6.61 27.84 -15.33
C ALA A 116 -5.52 28.29 -14.35
N ALA A 117 -5.78 28.21 -13.05
CA ALA A 117 -4.77 28.49 -12.04
C ALA A 117 -3.63 27.46 -12.05
N ILE A 118 -3.93 26.17 -12.28
CA ILE A 118 -2.92 25.13 -12.52
C ILE A 118 -2.21 25.39 -13.85
N GLN A 119 -2.96 25.63 -14.92
CA GLN A 119 -2.42 25.86 -16.26
C GLN A 119 -1.44 27.03 -16.28
N TRP A 120 -1.71 28.10 -15.52
CA TRP A 120 -0.79 29.22 -15.36
C TRP A 120 0.50 28.81 -14.61
N SER A 121 0.39 28.08 -13.50
CA SER A 121 1.57 27.55 -12.79
C SER A 121 2.41 26.64 -13.68
N VAL A 122 1.77 25.78 -14.48
CA VAL A 122 2.42 24.90 -15.44
C VAL A 122 3.00 25.69 -16.63
N ALA A 123 2.37 26.78 -17.06
CA ALA A 123 2.87 27.61 -18.17
C ALA A 123 4.23 28.25 -17.85
N LEU A 124 4.55 28.44 -16.57
CA LEU A 124 5.83 28.97 -16.08
C LEU A 124 6.96 27.94 -16.10
N LEU A 125 6.63 26.66 -16.32
CA LEU A 125 7.61 25.59 -16.45
C LEU A 125 8.17 25.52 -17.88
N SER A 126 9.45 25.14 -17.98
CA SER A 126 10.10 24.75 -19.23
C SER A 126 9.45 23.49 -19.83
N ALA A 127 9.73 23.19 -21.10
CA ALA A 127 9.19 21.99 -21.73
C ALA A 127 9.65 20.70 -21.03
N GLU A 128 10.90 20.67 -20.56
CA GLU A 128 11.47 19.55 -19.80
C GLU A 128 10.78 19.41 -18.44
N GLU A 129 10.64 20.51 -17.69
CA GLU A 129 9.97 20.52 -16.39
C GLU A 129 8.51 20.06 -16.48
N LYS A 130 7.79 20.43 -17.56
CA LYS A 130 6.41 19.97 -17.82
C LYS A 130 6.33 18.46 -18.01
N GLN A 131 7.28 17.87 -18.74
CA GLN A 131 7.33 16.42 -18.92
C GLN A 131 7.56 15.72 -17.58
N HIS A 132 8.51 16.20 -16.79
CA HIS A 132 8.82 15.64 -15.49
C HIS A 132 7.69 15.78 -14.47
N PHE A 133 7.01 16.93 -14.46
CA PHE A 133 5.79 17.14 -13.68
C PHE A 133 4.69 16.13 -14.05
N ALA A 134 4.43 15.95 -15.35
CA ALA A 134 3.44 15.00 -15.84
C ALA A 134 3.73 13.57 -15.37
N ARG A 135 5.01 13.13 -15.39
CA ARG A 135 5.41 11.79 -14.92
C ARG A 135 5.13 11.56 -13.43
N LEU A 136 5.30 12.57 -12.58
CA LEU A 136 5.03 12.44 -11.14
C LEU A 136 3.55 12.15 -10.84
N ALA A 137 2.64 12.43 -11.77
CA ALA A 137 1.23 12.14 -11.63
C ALA A 137 0.91 10.64 -11.58
N LEU A 138 1.85 9.78 -12.00
CA LEU A 138 1.74 8.33 -11.88
C LEU A 138 1.71 7.84 -10.43
N PHE A 139 2.27 8.59 -9.48
CA PHE A 139 2.18 8.22 -8.08
C PHE A 139 0.73 8.32 -7.60
N ALA A 140 0.22 7.24 -7.01
CA ALA A 140 -1.02 7.25 -6.26
C ALA A 140 -0.71 7.78 -4.85
N GLY A 141 -1.25 8.97 -4.55
CA GLY A 141 -1.06 9.62 -3.25
C GLY A 141 0.35 10.19 -3.06
N SER A 142 0.96 9.89 -1.91
CA SER A 142 2.27 10.41 -1.54
C SER A 142 3.41 9.50 -1.98
N PHE A 143 4.59 10.06 -2.20
CA PHE A 143 5.78 9.34 -2.66
C PHE A 143 7.04 9.88 -1.98
N SER A 144 8.03 8.99 -1.81
CA SER A 144 9.33 9.36 -1.23
C SER A 144 10.21 10.11 -2.23
N ALA A 145 11.26 10.78 -1.74
CA ALA A 145 12.28 11.38 -2.60
C ALA A 145 12.96 10.34 -3.51
N SER A 146 13.22 9.14 -2.99
CA SER A 146 13.82 8.05 -3.76
C SER A 146 12.89 7.53 -4.86
N ALA A 147 11.58 7.50 -4.61
CA ALA A 147 10.60 7.16 -5.63
C ALA A 147 10.53 8.25 -6.72
N ALA A 148 10.49 9.52 -6.31
CA ALA A 148 10.49 10.65 -7.24
C ALA A 148 11.69 10.59 -8.21
N GLN A 149 12.87 10.25 -7.70
CA GLN A 149 14.11 10.14 -8.50
C GLN A 149 14.04 9.11 -9.64
N ALA A 150 13.13 8.13 -9.57
CA ALA A 150 12.92 7.18 -10.66
C ALA A 150 12.25 7.84 -11.88
N LEU A 151 11.50 8.93 -11.68
CA LEU A 151 10.71 9.60 -12.71
C LEU A 151 11.20 11.02 -13.03
N THR A 152 11.93 11.64 -12.09
CA THR A 152 12.39 13.03 -12.21
C THR A 152 13.75 13.31 -11.61
N ALA A 153 14.39 14.40 -12.02
CA ALA A 153 15.64 14.88 -11.45
C ALA A 153 15.38 15.68 -10.15
N PRO A 154 16.27 15.60 -9.13
CA PRO A 154 16.11 16.34 -7.86
C PRO A 154 15.90 17.85 -8.03
N ALA A 155 16.62 18.49 -8.94
CA ALA A 155 16.49 19.94 -9.20
C ALA A 155 15.08 20.33 -9.69
N ILE A 156 14.39 19.42 -10.39
CA ILE A 156 13.02 19.67 -10.87
C ILE A 156 12.03 19.56 -9.71
N ILE A 157 12.28 18.70 -8.71
CA ILE A 157 11.43 18.61 -7.51
C ILE A 157 11.40 19.95 -6.78
N GLU A 158 12.56 20.58 -6.57
CA GLU A 158 12.67 21.92 -5.96
C GLU A 158 11.88 22.96 -6.76
N ARG A 159 12.05 22.97 -8.08
CA ARG A 159 11.29 23.86 -8.98
C ARG A 159 9.77 23.67 -8.89
N LEU A 160 9.30 22.42 -8.77
CA LEU A 160 7.88 22.10 -8.66
C LEU A 160 7.29 22.47 -7.28
N LEU A 161 8.09 22.40 -6.21
CA LEU A 161 7.72 22.92 -4.89
C LEU A 161 7.54 24.43 -4.94
N ASP A 162 8.48 25.16 -5.54
CA ASP A 162 8.40 26.61 -5.71
C ASP A 162 7.19 27.04 -6.54
N ALA A 163 6.81 26.23 -7.55
CA ALA A 163 5.62 26.43 -8.36
C ALA A 163 4.31 26.01 -7.66
N SER A 164 4.40 25.44 -6.45
CA SER A 164 3.29 24.87 -5.67
C SER A 164 2.49 23.79 -6.43
N LEU A 165 3.17 23.06 -7.34
CA LEU A 165 2.59 21.95 -8.10
C LEU A 165 2.74 20.60 -7.38
N ILE A 166 3.72 20.51 -6.48
CA ILE A 166 3.86 19.43 -5.51
C ILE A 166 4.01 20.03 -4.11
N GLN A 167 3.70 19.25 -3.07
CA GLN A 167 3.82 19.67 -1.67
C GLN A 167 4.67 18.67 -0.89
N LEU A 168 5.39 19.16 0.12
CA LEU A 168 6.11 18.32 1.09
C LEU A 168 5.27 18.18 2.36
N GLY A 169 4.85 16.96 2.66
CA GLY A 169 4.13 16.60 3.87
C GLY A 169 5.03 16.56 5.10
N LYS A 170 4.42 16.43 6.29
CA LYS A 170 5.14 16.38 7.58
C LYS A 170 6.04 15.15 7.76
N ASP A 171 5.81 14.10 6.97
CA ASP A 171 6.57 12.85 7.02
C ASP A 171 7.71 12.80 6.00
N ASP A 172 8.16 13.97 5.52
CA ASP A 172 9.18 14.11 4.46
C ASP A 172 8.79 13.40 3.13
N ARG A 173 7.49 13.31 2.86
CA ARG A 173 6.93 12.71 1.63
C ARG A 173 6.31 13.78 0.76
N TYR A 174 6.54 13.65 -0.55
CA TYR A 174 5.92 14.52 -1.54
C TYR A 174 4.53 14.03 -1.89
N PHE A 175 3.64 14.93 -2.26
CA PHE A 175 2.36 14.57 -2.86
C PHE A 175 1.91 15.63 -3.85
N LEU A 176 1.08 15.21 -4.80
CA LEU A 176 0.30 16.12 -5.64
C LEU A 176 -1.10 16.21 -5.04
N LEU A 177 -1.68 17.41 -5.05
CA LEU A 177 -3.12 17.54 -4.87
C LEU A 177 -3.82 16.75 -5.98
N ASN A 178 -4.89 16.03 -5.67
CA ASN A 178 -5.61 15.17 -6.62
C ASN A 178 -5.95 15.91 -7.90
N THR A 179 -6.45 17.14 -7.76
CA THR A 179 -6.79 18.02 -8.86
C THR A 179 -5.60 18.42 -9.75
N VAL A 180 -4.40 18.57 -9.17
CA VAL A 180 -3.16 18.84 -9.91
C VAL A 180 -2.65 17.56 -10.58
N ARG A 181 -2.78 16.42 -9.89
CA ARG A 181 -2.43 15.10 -10.40
C ARG A 181 -3.25 14.76 -11.64
N ASP A 182 -4.56 14.99 -11.65
CA ASP A 182 -5.38 14.67 -12.83
C ASP A 182 -5.01 15.51 -14.04
N PHE A 183 -4.79 16.82 -13.83
CA PHE A 183 -4.30 17.69 -14.89
C PHE A 183 -2.96 17.19 -15.46
N ALA A 184 -2.05 16.74 -14.58
CA ALA A 184 -0.77 16.19 -14.97
C ALA A 184 -0.89 14.83 -15.68
N LEU A 185 -1.85 13.98 -15.30
CA LEU A 185 -2.17 12.73 -15.99
C LEU A 185 -2.73 12.98 -17.39
N GLU A 186 -3.60 13.98 -17.57
CA GLU A 186 -4.07 14.40 -18.91
C GLU A 186 -2.89 14.83 -19.79
N MET A 187 -1.99 15.67 -19.25
CA MET A 187 -0.76 16.06 -19.96
C MET A 187 0.12 14.85 -20.31
N LEU A 188 0.22 13.86 -19.41
CA LEU A 188 1.02 12.66 -19.64
C LEU A 188 0.39 11.78 -20.72
N ALA A 189 -0.93 11.63 -20.72
CA ALA A 189 -1.68 10.85 -21.71
C ALA A 189 -1.61 11.45 -23.12
N GLU A 190 -1.54 12.77 -23.23
CA GLU A 190 -1.30 13.48 -24.51
C GLU A 190 0.16 13.35 -24.99
N SER A 191 1.06 12.86 -24.14
CA SER A 191 2.47 12.65 -24.47
C SER A 191 2.77 11.20 -24.82
N GLU A 192 3.78 10.97 -25.67
CA GLU A 192 4.31 9.62 -25.95
C GLU A 192 5.16 9.06 -24.79
N ALA A 193 5.21 9.75 -23.63
CA ALA A 193 6.06 9.39 -22.50
C ALA A 193 5.35 8.57 -21.40
N MET A 194 4.04 8.33 -21.52
CA MET A 194 3.24 7.58 -20.53
C MET A 194 3.83 6.19 -20.26
N ASP A 195 4.05 5.39 -21.31
CA ASP A 195 4.51 4.00 -21.17
C ASP A 195 5.90 3.91 -20.54
N VAL A 196 6.81 4.79 -20.95
CA VAL A 196 8.19 4.85 -20.41
C VAL A 196 8.17 5.22 -18.93
N ALA A 197 7.33 6.19 -18.54
CA ALA A 197 7.22 6.62 -17.16
C ALA A 197 6.54 5.57 -16.27
N ALA A 198 5.48 4.93 -16.78
CA ALA A 198 4.79 3.84 -16.08
C ALA A 198 5.72 2.63 -15.88
N ALA A 199 6.54 2.30 -16.89
CA ALA A 199 7.57 1.29 -16.76
C ALA A 199 8.59 1.65 -15.68
N ALA A 200 9.11 2.89 -15.67
CA ALA A 200 10.08 3.34 -14.68
C ALA A 200 9.52 3.28 -13.24
N HIS A 201 8.25 3.68 -13.05
CA HIS A 201 7.52 3.56 -11.78
C HIS A 201 7.42 2.11 -11.33
N ALA A 202 6.93 1.21 -12.21
CA ALA A 202 6.78 -0.19 -11.88
C ALA A 202 8.12 -0.87 -11.52
N HIS A 203 9.20 -0.56 -12.25
CA HIS A 203 10.53 -1.09 -11.98
C HIS A 203 11.11 -0.58 -10.66
N TYR A 204 10.88 0.68 -10.29
CA TYR A 204 11.26 1.21 -8.99
C TYR A 204 10.62 0.40 -7.86
N TYR A 205 9.31 0.16 -7.93
CA TYR A 205 8.59 -0.58 -6.89
C TYR A 205 8.94 -2.07 -6.83
N ARG A 206 9.24 -2.70 -7.97
CA ARG A 206 9.84 -4.04 -8.00
C ARG A 206 11.19 -4.10 -7.28
N ASN A 207 12.06 -3.13 -7.53
CA ASN A 207 13.36 -3.05 -6.87
C ASN A 207 13.22 -2.77 -5.36
N LEU A 208 12.29 -1.90 -4.97
CA LEU A 208 11.98 -1.64 -3.57
C LEU A 208 11.51 -2.92 -2.86
N ALA A 209 10.55 -3.66 -3.43
CA ALA A 209 10.07 -4.92 -2.86
C ALA A 209 11.20 -5.94 -2.69
N ALA A 210 12.05 -6.11 -3.71
CA ALA A 210 13.20 -7.01 -3.66
C ALA A 210 14.23 -6.60 -2.58
N THR A 211 14.43 -5.30 -2.37
CA THR A 211 15.32 -4.75 -1.34
C THR A 211 14.77 -5.00 0.06
N VAL A 212 13.46 -4.84 0.25
CA VAL A 212 12.82 -5.01 1.57
C VAL A 212 12.65 -6.46 1.96
N ARG A 213 12.39 -7.36 1.01
CA ARG A 213 12.15 -8.79 1.22
C ARG A 213 12.99 -9.46 2.32
N PRO A 214 14.35 -9.41 2.32
CA PRO A 214 15.16 -10.06 3.35
C PRO A 214 14.95 -9.48 4.76
N HIS A 215 14.47 -8.24 4.86
CA HIS A 215 14.23 -7.54 6.13
C HIS A 215 12.84 -7.80 6.72
N LEU A 216 11.92 -8.41 5.97
CA LEU A 216 10.55 -8.73 6.45
C LEU A 216 10.50 -9.85 7.49
N ILE A 217 11.63 -10.53 7.71
CA ILE A 217 11.81 -11.60 8.69
C ILE A 217 12.82 -11.22 9.76
N THR A 218 13.15 -9.94 9.93
CA THR A 218 14.16 -9.51 10.93
C THR A 218 13.58 -8.44 11.84
N ALA A 219 14.36 -8.01 12.84
CA ALA A 219 14.00 -6.89 13.71
C ALA A 219 13.76 -5.56 12.94
N ALA A 220 14.26 -5.42 11.71
CA ALA A 220 14.04 -4.24 10.87
C ALA A 220 12.61 -4.14 10.30
N LEU A 221 11.81 -5.19 10.47
CA LEU A 221 10.44 -5.27 9.98
C LEU A 221 9.56 -4.08 10.40
N THR A 222 9.59 -3.66 11.67
CA THR A 222 8.74 -2.55 12.14
C THR A 222 9.06 -1.23 11.42
N HIS A 223 10.34 -1.00 11.14
CA HIS A 223 10.80 0.14 10.35
C HIS A 223 10.26 0.06 8.92
N TRP A 224 10.42 -1.09 8.25
CA TRP A 224 9.95 -1.29 6.88
C TRP A 224 8.43 -1.28 6.74
N GLN A 225 7.68 -1.78 7.73
CA GLN A 225 6.23 -1.66 7.76
C GLN A 225 5.78 -0.21 7.74
N LYS A 226 6.41 0.65 8.56
CA LYS A 226 6.09 2.09 8.57
C LYS A 226 6.44 2.75 7.24
N GLN A 227 7.57 2.38 6.64
CA GLN A 227 8.00 2.96 5.36
C GLN A 227 7.15 2.51 4.16
N LEU A 228 6.68 1.27 4.14
CA LEU A 228 5.90 0.71 3.02
C LEU A 228 4.39 0.90 3.15
N ALA A 229 3.87 1.21 4.34
CA ALA A 229 2.46 1.51 4.53
C ALA A 229 1.90 2.55 3.53
N PRO A 230 2.54 3.71 3.30
CA PRO A 230 2.07 4.69 2.31
C PRO A 230 2.35 4.31 0.86
N GLU A 231 3.03 3.20 0.59
CA GLU A 231 3.39 2.76 -0.78
C GLU A 231 2.40 1.73 -1.36
N GLN A 232 1.36 1.34 -0.62
CA GLN A 232 0.44 0.27 -1.02
C GLN A 232 -0.21 0.54 -2.39
N ASP A 233 -0.82 1.71 -2.58
CA ASP A 233 -1.47 2.07 -3.85
C ASP A 233 -0.46 2.08 -5.02
N ASN A 234 0.77 2.50 -4.77
CA ASN A 234 1.82 2.50 -5.79
C ASN A 234 2.32 1.08 -6.12
N LEU A 235 2.40 0.18 -5.14
CA LEU A 235 2.70 -1.23 -5.35
C LEU A 235 1.59 -1.91 -6.18
N GLU A 236 0.32 -1.56 -5.94
CA GLU A 236 -0.81 -2.04 -6.72
C GLU A 236 -0.77 -1.55 -8.18
N LEU A 237 -0.44 -0.27 -8.39
CA LEU A 237 -0.20 0.25 -9.75
C LEU A 237 0.94 -0.48 -10.47
N ALA A 238 2.03 -0.77 -9.77
CA ALA A 238 3.15 -1.53 -10.33
C ALA A 238 2.74 -2.97 -10.72
N LEU A 239 1.96 -3.66 -9.88
CA LEU A 239 1.42 -4.99 -10.19
C LEU A 239 0.51 -4.95 -11.43
N ALA A 240 -0.40 -3.98 -11.50
CA ALA A 240 -1.29 -3.80 -12.65
C ALA A 240 -0.51 -3.53 -13.94
N TRP A 241 0.55 -2.73 -13.87
CA TRP A 241 1.42 -2.48 -15.01
C TRP A 241 2.14 -3.76 -15.49
N PHE A 242 2.74 -4.53 -14.57
CA PHE A 242 3.42 -5.78 -14.93
C PHE A 242 2.48 -6.84 -15.46
N ASP A 243 1.27 -6.94 -14.92
CA ASP A 243 0.25 -7.86 -15.42
C ASP A 243 -0.14 -7.58 -16.88
N ALA A 244 -0.22 -6.30 -17.27
CA ALA A 244 -0.53 -5.94 -18.64
C ALA A 244 0.66 -6.08 -19.62
N HIS A 245 1.90 -5.86 -19.15
CA HIS A 245 3.05 -5.69 -20.06
C HIS A 245 4.15 -6.75 -19.92
N ALA A 246 4.41 -7.24 -18.71
CA ALA A 246 5.50 -8.19 -18.44
C ALA A 246 5.15 -9.13 -17.26
N PRO A 247 4.21 -10.08 -17.46
CA PRO A 247 3.67 -10.90 -16.37
C PRO A 247 4.72 -11.72 -15.62
N ALA A 248 5.76 -12.18 -16.31
CA ALA A 248 6.87 -12.90 -15.68
C ALA A 248 7.62 -12.05 -14.65
N ALA A 249 7.84 -10.76 -14.92
CA ALA A 249 8.45 -9.83 -13.97
C ALA A 249 7.47 -9.42 -12.86
N GLY A 250 6.16 -9.40 -13.15
CA GLY A 250 5.11 -9.21 -12.16
C GLY A 250 5.04 -10.34 -11.13
N LEU A 251 5.32 -11.58 -11.53
CA LEU A 251 5.46 -12.70 -10.61
C LEU A 251 6.57 -12.46 -9.58
N ASP A 252 7.71 -11.90 -9.99
CA ASP A 252 8.80 -11.56 -9.05
C ASP A 252 8.34 -10.55 -7.99
N LEU A 253 7.64 -9.49 -8.43
CA LEU A 253 7.10 -8.48 -7.52
C LEU A 253 6.07 -9.10 -6.56
N ALA A 254 5.08 -9.83 -7.07
CA ALA A 254 4.07 -10.48 -6.24
C ALA A 254 4.69 -11.49 -5.25
N ALA A 255 5.70 -12.25 -5.69
CA ALA A 255 6.46 -13.19 -4.86
C ALA A 255 7.30 -12.52 -3.76
N ASP A 256 7.59 -11.22 -3.87
CA ASP A 256 8.29 -10.46 -2.85
C ASP A 256 7.31 -9.71 -1.92
N LEU A 257 6.08 -9.45 -2.39
CA LEU A 257 5.01 -8.79 -1.63
C LEU A 257 4.15 -9.72 -0.76
N TRP A 258 4.12 -11.04 -1.01
CA TRP A 258 3.18 -11.93 -0.30
C TRP A 258 3.26 -11.82 1.23
N ARG A 259 4.46 -11.62 1.76
CA ARG A 259 4.66 -11.51 3.21
C ARG A 259 4.12 -10.19 3.72
N LEU A 260 4.17 -9.11 2.94
CA LEU A 260 3.53 -7.84 3.30
C LEU A 260 2.02 -7.96 3.33
N TRP A 261 1.40 -8.64 2.35
CA TRP A 261 -0.04 -8.91 2.40
C TRP A 261 -0.44 -9.72 3.64
N TYR A 262 0.37 -10.72 4.01
CA TYR A 262 0.18 -11.46 5.27
C TYR A 262 0.22 -10.53 6.49
N ILE A 263 1.17 -9.59 6.49
CA ILE A 263 1.44 -8.69 7.60
C ILE A 263 0.38 -7.61 7.76
N TRP A 264 -0.06 -7.03 6.65
CA TRP A 264 -1.11 -6.02 6.62
C TRP A 264 -2.52 -6.62 6.78
N GLY A 265 -2.65 -7.95 6.67
CA GLY A 265 -3.94 -8.63 6.70
C GLY A 265 -4.71 -8.60 5.38
N ASN A 266 -4.08 -8.10 4.30
CA ASN A 266 -4.66 -8.00 2.96
C ASN A 266 -4.58 -9.33 2.21
N TYR A 267 -5.06 -10.42 2.84
CA TYR A 267 -4.89 -11.78 2.34
C TYR A 267 -5.54 -11.99 0.96
N ARG A 268 -6.76 -11.47 0.76
CA ARG A 268 -7.51 -11.64 -0.50
C ARG A 268 -6.79 -10.98 -1.68
N THR A 269 -6.37 -9.73 -1.54
CA THR A 269 -5.60 -9.01 -2.55
C THR A 269 -4.35 -9.79 -2.94
N GLY A 270 -3.62 -10.34 -1.96
CA GLY A 270 -2.44 -11.13 -2.23
C GLY A 270 -2.73 -12.45 -2.95
N ILE A 271 -3.81 -13.14 -2.58
CA ILE A 271 -4.27 -14.36 -3.24
C ILE A 271 -4.59 -14.07 -4.71
N GLU A 272 -5.38 -13.03 -4.98
CA GLU A 272 -5.80 -12.65 -6.32
C GLU A 272 -4.61 -12.36 -7.24
N TRP A 273 -3.65 -11.55 -6.79
CA TRP A 273 -2.45 -11.26 -7.56
C TRP A 273 -1.56 -12.49 -7.78
N LEU A 274 -1.31 -13.28 -6.73
CA LEU A 274 -0.47 -14.48 -6.85
C LEU A 274 -1.10 -15.51 -7.79
N GLN A 275 -2.40 -15.79 -7.67
CA GLN A 275 -3.11 -16.68 -8.58
C GLN A 275 -2.98 -16.19 -10.02
N ARG A 276 -3.22 -14.89 -10.26
CA ARG A 276 -3.12 -14.28 -11.58
C ARG A 276 -1.73 -14.44 -12.22
N PHE A 277 -0.66 -14.13 -11.48
CA PHE A 277 0.70 -14.27 -12.01
C PHE A 277 1.18 -15.72 -12.12
N LEU A 278 0.65 -16.64 -11.31
CA LEU A 278 1.01 -18.06 -11.37
C LEU A 278 0.39 -18.78 -12.58
N LEU A 279 -0.64 -18.22 -13.22
CA LEU A 279 -1.19 -18.73 -14.49
C LEU A 279 -0.16 -18.68 -15.62
N VAL A 280 0.83 -17.80 -15.52
CA VAL A 280 1.91 -17.69 -16.51
C VAL A 280 2.91 -18.82 -16.26
N GLU A 281 2.97 -19.77 -17.18
CA GLU A 281 3.93 -20.86 -17.11
C GLU A 281 5.37 -20.35 -17.28
N SER A 282 6.25 -20.83 -16.41
CA SER A 282 7.68 -20.53 -16.46
C SER A 282 8.47 -21.70 -15.89
N PRO A 283 9.74 -21.89 -16.30
CA PRO A 283 10.62 -22.88 -15.71
C PRO A 283 10.73 -22.69 -14.18
N PRO A 284 11.03 -23.77 -13.43
CA PRO A 284 11.29 -23.70 -12.00
C PRO A 284 12.27 -22.56 -11.66
N ASN A 285 11.83 -21.65 -10.81
CA ASN A 285 12.65 -20.52 -10.38
C ASN A 285 12.26 -20.10 -8.96
N GLN A 286 13.14 -19.34 -8.31
CA GLN A 286 12.96 -18.97 -6.91
C GLN A 286 11.71 -18.11 -6.68
N ALA A 287 11.30 -17.26 -7.63
CA ALA A 287 10.14 -16.40 -7.48
C ALA A 287 8.85 -17.20 -7.55
N ARG A 288 8.74 -18.15 -8.49
CA ARG A 288 7.61 -19.08 -8.58
C ARG A 288 7.49 -19.95 -7.33
N CYS A 289 8.61 -20.45 -6.81
CA CYS A 289 8.63 -21.18 -5.53
C CYS A 289 8.09 -20.31 -4.37
N ARG A 290 8.56 -19.06 -4.24
CA ARG A 290 8.05 -18.10 -3.25
C ARG A 290 6.57 -17.81 -3.42
N ALA A 291 6.11 -17.58 -4.64
CA ALA A 291 4.72 -17.26 -4.95
C ALA A 291 3.79 -18.42 -4.59
N LEU A 292 4.18 -19.66 -4.91
CA LEU A 292 3.43 -20.87 -4.55
C LEU A 292 3.34 -21.03 -3.02
N CYS A 293 4.47 -20.89 -2.31
CA CYS A 293 4.52 -20.91 -0.85
C CYS A 293 3.62 -19.82 -0.24
N GLY A 294 3.78 -18.57 -0.72
CA GLY A 294 3.02 -17.42 -0.27
C GLY A 294 1.52 -17.58 -0.51
N LEU A 295 1.12 -18.07 -1.68
CA LEU A 295 -0.30 -18.31 -2.01
C LEU A 295 -0.90 -19.35 -1.06
N GLY A 296 -0.19 -20.47 -0.83
CA GLY A 296 -0.60 -21.49 0.12
C GLY A 296 -0.79 -20.93 1.55
N ILE A 297 0.18 -20.16 2.04
CA ILE A 297 0.10 -19.54 3.37
C ILE A 297 -1.08 -18.55 3.45
N LEU A 298 -1.29 -17.72 2.44
CA LEU A 298 -2.41 -16.76 2.44
C LEU A 298 -3.77 -17.45 2.37
N LEU A 299 -3.90 -18.55 1.60
CA LEU A 299 -5.11 -19.38 1.57
C LEU A 299 -5.39 -20.02 2.93
N ALA A 300 -4.36 -20.55 3.60
CA ALA A 300 -4.48 -21.09 4.96
C ALA A 300 -4.97 -20.03 5.96
N ARG A 301 -4.55 -18.76 5.81
CA ARG A 301 -5.01 -17.65 6.67
C ARG A 301 -6.49 -17.33 6.54
N ILE A 302 -7.12 -17.69 5.42
CA ILE A 302 -8.58 -17.58 5.23
C ILE A 302 -9.27 -18.94 5.35
N ALA A 303 -8.64 -19.89 6.05
CA ALA A 303 -9.14 -21.25 6.34
C ALA A 303 -9.45 -22.10 5.10
N GLN A 304 -8.80 -21.83 3.95
CA GLN A 304 -8.92 -22.64 2.74
C GLN A 304 -7.78 -23.67 2.68
N PHE A 305 -7.70 -24.54 3.69
CA PHE A 305 -6.57 -25.46 3.88
C PHE A 305 -6.43 -26.48 2.75
N GLU A 306 -7.55 -27.07 2.29
CA GLU A 306 -7.53 -28.03 1.18
C GLU A 306 -7.06 -27.40 -0.13
N GLN A 307 -7.37 -26.12 -0.36
CA GLN A 307 -6.87 -25.39 -1.53
C GLN A 307 -5.40 -24.98 -1.38
N ALA A 308 -4.93 -24.74 -0.15
CA ALA A 308 -3.55 -24.35 0.12
C ALA A 308 -2.55 -25.50 -0.14
N ILE A 309 -2.92 -26.74 0.24
CA ILE A 309 -2.04 -27.92 0.20
C ILE A 309 -1.37 -28.13 -1.18
N PRO A 310 -2.11 -28.16 -2.32
CA PRO A 310 -1.50 -28.37 -3.63
C PRO A 310 -0.44 -27.32 -4.00
N TYR A 311 -0.65 -26.06 -3.61
CA TYR A 311 0.32 -24.98 -3.87
C TYR A 311 1.58 -25.15 -3.02
N LEU A 312 1.43 -25.53 -1.74
CA LEU A 312 2.56 -25.79 -0.85
C LEU A 312 3.35 -27.04 -1.27
N GLN A 313 2.68 -28.11 -1.70
CA GLN A 313 3.33 -29.29 -2.29
C GLN A 313 4.10 -28.94 -3.55
N SER A 314 3.52 -28.12 -4.43
CA SER A 314 4.20 -27.63 -5.64
C SER A 314 5.41 -26.76 -5.29
N SER A 315 5.29 -25.92 -4.25
CA SER A 315 6.41 -25.14 -3.72
C SER A 315 7.52 -26.03 -3.19
N LEU A 316 7.19 -27.09 -2.45
CA LEU A 316 8.15 -28.04 -1.88
C LEU A 316 8.90 -28.81 -2.99
N ALA A 317 8.18 -29.35 -3.96
CA ALA A 317 8.78 -30.03 -5.11
C ALA A 317 9.72 -29.10 -5.90
N MET A 318 9.33 -27.83 -6.04
CA MET A 318 10.17 -26.83 -6.68
C MET A 318 11.40 -26.48 -5.84
N ALA A 319 11.26 -26.36 -4.52
CA ALA A 319 12.37 -26.09 -3.62
C ALA A 319 13.42 -27.23 -3.65
N HIS A 320 12.97 -28.49 -3.74
CA HIS A 320 13.87 -29.63 -3.96
C HIS A 320 14.58 -29.58 -5.31
N THR A 321 13.87 -29.20 -6.38
CA THR A 321 14.49 -29.04 -7.72
C THR A 321 15.55 -27.94 -7.73
N LEU A 322 15.41 -26.93 -6.86
CA LEU A 322 16.32 -25.80 -6.73
C LEU A 322 17.41 -26.02 -5.66
N ASP A 323 17.44 -27.17 -5.00
CA ASP A 323 18.30 -27.47 -3.83
C ASP A 323 18.23 -26.37 -2.74
N ASP A 324 17.05 -25.79 -2.53
CA ASP A 324 16.81 -24.72 -1.55
C ASP A 324 16.19 -25.29 -0.26
N SER A 325 17.05 -25.69 0.67
CA SER A 325 16.64 -26.28 1.97
C SER A 325 15.77 -25.33 2.80
N TYR A 326 16.04 -24.02 2.74
CA TYR A 326 15.25 -23.04 3.47
C TYR A 326 13.81 -22.98 2.96
N ARG A 327 13.62 -22.94 1.63
CA ARG A 327 12.28 -22.95 1.03
C ARG A 327 11.56 -24.28 1.22
N SER A 328 12.31 -25.37 1.22
CA SER A 328 11.76 -26.70 1.51
C SER A 328 11.18 -26.73 2.93
N GLY A 329 11.95 -26.29 3.93
CA GLY A 329 11.46 -26.15 5.31
C GLY A 329 10.26 -25.21 5.44
N ALA A 330 10.27 -24.06 4.76
CA ALA A 330 9.14 -23.12 4.79
C ALA A 330 7.85 -23.70 4.19
N ALA A 331 7.94 -24.49 3.10
CA ALA A 331 6.79 -25.17 2.52
C ALA A 331 6.28 -26.30 3.43
N LEU A 332 7.17 -27.04 4.08
CA LEU A 332 6.83 -28.07 5.06
C LEU A 332 6.11 -27.48 6.28
N MET A 333 6.57 -26.35 6.81
CA MET A 333 5.86 -25.62 7.88
C MET A 333 4.41 -25.30 7.47
N GLY A 334 4.23 -24.73 6.28
CA GLY A 334 2.88 -24.41 5.78
C GLY A 334 1.99 -25.65 5.57
N LEU A 335 2.57 -26.77 5.13
CA LEU A 335 1.84 -28.04 5.01
C LEU A 335 1.42 -28.57 6.37
N GLY A 336 2.34 -28.56 7.35
CA GLY A 336 2.08 -28.91 8.74
C GLY A 336 0.92 -28.10 9.31
N ASP A 337 0.93 -26.77 9.12
CA ASP A 337 -0.14 -25.88 9.59
C ASP A 337 -1.50 -26.23 8.96
N CYS A 338 -1.52 -26.53 7.66
CA CYS A 338 -2.76 -26.89 6.95
C CYS A 338 -3.32 -28.22 7.43
N VAL A 339 -2.49 -29.26 7.57
CA VAL A 339 -2.98 -30.60 7.95
C VAL A 339 -3.27 -30.70 9.44
N ASN A 340 -2.58 -29.92 10.29
CA ASN A 340 -2.92 -29.73 11.70
C ASN A 340 -4.34 -29.15 11.84
N ALA A 341 -4.65 -28.08 11.09
CA ALA A 341 -5.98 -27.46 11.09
C ALA A 341 -7.09 -28.41 10.61
N LEU A 342 -6.75 -29.43 9.81
CA LEU A 342 -7.66 -30.49 9.36
C LEU A 342 -7.72 -31.70 10.32
N GLY A 343 -7.02 -31.65 11.46
CA GLY A 343 -6.99 -32.71 12.47
C GLY A 343 -6.11 -33.91 12.12
N ARG A 344 -5.26 -33.81 11.09
CA ARG A 344 -4.35 -34.88 10.64
C ARG A 344 -3.03 -34.76 11.38
N LEU A 345 -3.07 -35.01 12.68
CA LEU A 345 -1.97 -34.70 13.62
C LEU A 345 -0.67 -35.46 13.32
N ASP A 346 -0.74 -36.72 12.91
CA ASP A 346 0.47 -37.50 12.59
C ASP A 346 1.19 -36.93 11.37
N GLU A 347 0.45 -36.57 10.32
CA GLU A 347 1.04 -35.94 9.13
C GLU A 347 1.60 -34.55 9.44
N ALA A 348 0.94 -33.79 10.33
CA ALA A 348 1.45 -32.50 10.78
C ALA A 348 2.79 -32.65 11.48
N LEU A 349 2.91 -33.66 12.37
CA LEU A 349 4.15 -33.95 13.08
C LEU A 349 5.28 -34.27 12.09
N ASP A 350 5.02 -35.17 11.13
CA ASP A 350 6.01 -35.55 10.11
C ASP A 350 6.50 -34.30 9.35
N PHE A 351 5.61 -33.40 8.95
CA PHE A 351 6.01 -32.18 8.25
C PHE A 351 6.85 -31.24 9.14
N TYR A 352 6.47 -31.05 10.40
CA TYR A 352 7.23 -30.19 11.32
C TYR A 352 8.59 -30.78 11.69
N GLU A 353 8.70 -32.10 11.88
CA GLU A 353 9.97 -32.78 12.14
C GLU A 353 10.92 -32.67 10.95
N ASN A 354 10.42 -32.92 9.72
CA ASN A 354 11.21 -32.72 8.50
C ASN A 354 11.67 -31.26 8.33
N ALA A 355 10.81 -30.28 8.65
CA ALA A 355 11.19 -28.88 8.62
C ALA A 355 12.27 -28.56 9.67
N TYR A 356 12.13 -29.10 10.89
CA TYR A 356 13.09 -28.94 11.98
C TYR A 356 14.47 -29.48 11.61
N GLU A 357 14.56 -30.65 10.98
CA GLU A 357 15.82 -31.23 10.53
C GLU A 357 16.53 -30.32 9.52
N LEU A 358 15.79 -29.82 8.51
CA LEU A 358 16.33 -28.90 7.51
C LEU A 358 16.83 -27.59 8.11
N PHE A 359 16.06 -27.00 9.02
CA PHE A 359 16.45 -25.75 9.68
C PHE A 359 17.62 -25.93 10.64
N THR A 360 17.70 -27.07 11.31
CA THR A 360 18.83 -27.44 12.18
C THR A 360 20.11 -27.58 11.37
N ALA A 361 20.04 -28.27 10.22
CA ALA A 361 21.19 -28.37 9.30
C ALA A 361 21.65 -26.99 8.77
N ALA A 362 20.72 -26.04 8.61
CA ALA A 362 21.01 -24.66 8.20
C ALA A 362 21.45 -23.72 9.35
N ASN A 363 21.39 -24.18 10.61
CA ASN A 363 21.72 -23.40 11.81
C ASN A 363 20.93 -22.08 11.95
N ASP A 364 19.70 -22.03 11.43
CA ASP A 364 18.80 -20.85 11.57
C ASP A 364 17.90 -21.01 12.80
N SER A 365 18.38 -20.49 13.93
CA SER A 365 17.68 -20.53 15.23
C SER A 365 16.25 -19.99 15.18
N ARG A 366 15.92 -19.08 14.24
CA ARG A 366 14.56 -18.55 14.13
C ARG A 366 13.63 -19.59 13.56
N THR A 367 13.99 -20.21 12.44
CA THR A 367 13.14 -21.21 11.79
C THR A 367 13.07 -22.49 12.60
N ILE A 368 14.14 -22.84 13.32
CA ILE A 368 14.13 -23.94 14.30
C ILE A 368 13.08 -23.67 15.40
N SER A 369 13.03 -22.45 15.92
CA SER A 369 12.04 -22.05 16.92
C SER A 369 10.61 -22.29 16.42
N TRP A 370 10.28 -21.83 15.20
CA TRP A 370 8.95 -22.07 14.61
C TRP A 370 8.60 -23.56 14.49
N ALA A 371 9.52 -24.39 13.99
CA ALA A 371 9.30 -25.83 13.86
C ALA A 371 9.08 -26.50 15.22
N LEU A 372 9.89 -26.17 16.24
CA LEU A 372 9.70 -26.68 17.60
C LEU A 372 8.36 -26.28 18.22
N GLY A 373 7.87 -25.07 17.91
CA GLY A 373 6.55 -24.62 18.35
C GLY A 373 5.42 -25.48 17.76
N GLY A 374 5.49 -25.79 16.47
CA GLY A 374 4.56 -26.72 15.81
C GLY A 374 4.62 -28.13 16.39
N ILE A 375 5.82 -28.68 16.62
CA ILE A 375 5.98 -30.01 17.25
C ILE A 375 5.38 -30.02 18.66
N ALA A 376 5.66 -28.98 19.47
CA ALA A 376 5.13 -28.87 20.83
C ALA A 376 3.59 -28.87 20.85
N ASP A 377 2.96 -28.13 19.92
CA ASP A 377 1.51 -28.09 19.77
C ASP A 377 0.93 -29.48 19.43
N ILE A 378 1.53 -30.19 18.47
CA ILE A 378 1.08 -31.54 18.11
C ILE A 378 1.25 -32.55 19.27
N VAL A 379 2.38 -32.50 20.00
CA VAL A 379 2.61 -33.36 21.18
C VAL A 379 1.55 -33.10 22.26
N HIS A 380 1.15 -31.85 22.46
CA HIS A 380 0.08 -31.50 23.39
C HIS A 380 -1.29 -32.07 22.94
N GLN A 381 -1.65 -31.88 21.67
CA GLN A 381 -2.95 -32.27 21.13
C GLN A 381 -3.11 -33.79 20.99
N ARG A 382 -2.08 -34.49 20.47
CA ARG A 382 -2.13 -35.93 20.16
C ARG A 382 -1.78 -36.80 21.37
N ASP A 383 -0.67 -36.50 22.03
CA ASP A 383 -0.09 -37.38 23.05
C ASP A 383 -0.59 -37.03 24.47
N HIS A 384 -1.23 -35.87 24.63
CA HIS A 384 -1.60 -35.29 25.93
C HIS A 384 -0.43 -35.19 26.92
N ASP A 385 0.81 -35.21 26.41
CA ASP A 385 2.03 -35.07 27.19
C ASP A 385 2.37 -33.59 27.38
N VAL A 386 1.70 -33.00 28.37
CA VAL A 386 1.86 -31.59 28.74
C VAL A 386 3.30 -31.28 29.18
N HIS A 387 4.01 -32.25 29.78
CA HIS A 387 5.37 -32.03 30.23
C HIS A 387 6.31 -31.85 29.04
N LYS A 388 6.30 -32.82 28.11
CA LYS A 388 7.14 -32.77 26.92
C LYS A 388 6.80 -31.57 26.02
N ALA A 389 5.51 -31.26 25.85
CA ALA A 389 5.09 -30.08 25.11
C ALA A 389 5.66 -28.78 25.71
N ASN A 390 5.62 -28.64 27.04
CA ASN A 390 6.18 -27.46 27.72
C ASN A 390 7.70 -27.35 27.60
N GLU A 391 8.43 -28.46 27.65
CA GLU A 391 9.88 -28.46 27.44
C GLU A 391 10.25 -27.99 26.02
N LEU A 392 9.59 -28.54 25.00
CA LEU A 392 9.78 -28.14 23.61
C LEU A 392 9.41 -26.67 23.38
N MET A 393 8.31 -26.22 23.99
CA MET A 393 7.87 -24.83 23.93
C MET A 393 8.86 -23.88 24.62
N ALA A 394 9.40 -24.25 25.77
CA ALA A 394 10.39 -23.45 26.49
C ALA A 394 11.69 -23.27 25.66
N GLU A 395 12.15 -24.34 25.01
CA GLU A 395 13.30 -24.29 24.12
C GLU A 395 13.01 -23.42 22.88
N SER A 396 11.83 -23.57 22.30
CA SER A 396 11.38 -22.74 21.19
C SER A 396 11.39 -21.25 21.56
N ILE A 397 10.86 -20.87 22.73
CA ILE A 397 10.86 -19.48 23.23
C ILE A 397 12.31 -18.98 23.45
N ARG A 398 13.19 -19.82 23.98
CA ARG A 398 14.61 -19.46 24.21
C ARG A 398 15.28 -19.08 22.89
N LEU A 399 15.06 -19.88 21.83
CA LEU A 399 15.59 -19.63 20.49
C LEU A 399 14.99 -18.36 19.86
N ALA A 400 13.68 -18.14 19.98
CA ALA A 400 13.01 -16.94 19.48
C ALA A 400 13.57 -15.65 20.12
N ARG A 401 13.81 -15.68 21.44
CA ARG A 401 14.41 -14.55 22.18
C ARG A 401 15.84 -14.29 21.75
N ALA A 402 16.65 -15.34 21.61
CA ALA A 402 18.03 -15.22 21.16
C ALA A 402 18.12 -14.60 19.75
N ALA A 403 17.13 -14.87 18.91
CA ALA A 403 17.08 -14.33 17.55
C ALA A 403 16.35 -12.99 17.39
N GLY A 404 15.78 -12.44 18.47
CA GLY A 404 15.09 -11.14 18.44
C GLY A 404 13.79 -11.15 17.65
N GLU A 405 12.99 -12.23 17.74
CA GLU A 405 11.75 -12.42 16.96
C GLU A 405 10.47 -12.10 17.79
N PRO A 406 9.97 -10.85 17.79
CA PRO A 406 8.80 -10.48 18.58
C PRO A 406 7.50 -11.11 18.09
N ARG A 407 7.40 -11.49 16.81
CA ARG A 407 6.19 -12.07 16.22
C ARG A 407 5.91 -13.49 16.65
N HIS A 408 6.97 -14.31 16.69
CA HIS A 408 6.84 -15.67 17.16
C HIS A 408 6.41 -15.68 18.63
N LEU A 409 7.01 -14.80 19.44
CA LEU A 409 6.63 -14.59 20.83
C LEU A 409 5.17 -14.13 20.98
N ALA A 410 4.68 -13.24 20.12
CA ALA A 410 3.28 -12.79 20.15
C ALA A 410 2.28 -13.90 19.76
N TRP A 411 2.59 -14.70 18.74
CA TRP A 411 1.78 -15.88 18.39
C TRP A 411 1.77 -16.89 19.54
N MET A 412 2.92 -17.21 20.12
CA MET A 412 3.04 -18.13 21.25
C MET A 412 2.26 -17.69 22.50
N LEU A 413 2.24 -16.39 22.80
CA LEU A 413 1.44 -15.87 23.92
C LEU A 413 -0.06 -15.98 23.67
N SER A 414 -0.49 -16.12 22.40
CA SER A 414 -1.90 -16.33 22.05
C SER A 414 -2.35 -17.78 22.08
N ILE A 415 -1.43 -18.75 22.00
CA ILE A 415 -1.70 -20.20 22.16
C ILE A 415 -1.43 -20.70 23.60
N GLY A 416 -0.71 -19.93 24.41
CA GLY A 416 -0.39 -20.25 25.80
C GLY A 416 -1.33 -19.63 26.86
N ALA A 417 -2.42 -18.98 26.46
CA ALA A 417 -3.47 -18.42 27.32
C ALA A 417 -4.80 -19.11 27.00
#